data_AF-A0A1V3BVT7-F1
#
_entry.id   AF-A0A1V3BVT7-F1
#
_cell.length_a   1.000
_cell.length_b   1.000
_cell.length_c   1.000
_cell.angle_alpha   90.00
_cell.angle_beta   90.00
_cell.angle_gamma   90.00
#
_symmetry.space_group_name_H-M   'P 1'
#
loop_
_entity.id
_entity.type
_entity.pdbx_description
1 polymer ?
#
loop_
_entity_poly.entity_id
_entity_poly.type
_entity_poly.pdbx_seq_one_letter_code
_entity_poly.pdbx_strand_id
1 'polypeptide(L)'
;MNETATAPAESKAPKAKVERPCHCARFTNEETGEATGCTKTTTREFAPGHDAKLKSLLIRAGAMGAEVRRVVDGMALTGDAVKAAEGYGFAHMVASGIERAHAKARAKAERAAARAAAKEKKESTGTDTVRAKVGRATYEGRLESSEFVYTVNGAERRTTKHQLV
;
A
#
# COMPACT_ATOMS: atom_id res chain seq x y z
N MET A 1 -4.62 -50.94 -63.03
CA MET A 1 -5.41 -49.88 -62.36
C MET A 1 -5.63 -50.38 -60.94
N ASN A 2 -4.76 -49.99 -60.00
CA ASN A 2 -4.85 -50.45 -58.60
C ASN A 2 -5.44 -49.31 -57.77
N GLU A 3 -6.70 -49.48 -57.39
CA GLU A 3 -7.39 -48.62 -56.44
C GLU A 3 -6.88 -48.91 -55.03
N THR A 4 -6.08 -48.00 -54.48
CA THR A 4 -5.72 -48.00 -53.06
C THR A 4 -6.89 -47.44 -52.26
N ALA A 5 -7.55 -48.32 -51.51
CA ALA A 5 -8.58 -47.94 -50.55
C ALA A 5 -7.97 -47.17 -49.37
N THR A 6 -8.40 -45.93 -49.19
CA THR A 6 -8.10 -45.07 -48.04
C THR A 6 -8.84 -45.59 -46.81
N ALA A 7 -8.10 -45.93 -45.75
CA ALA A 7 -8.68 -46.32 -44.46
C ALA A 7 -9.36 -45.12 -43.76
N PRO A 8 -10.49 -45.33 -43.06
CA PRO A 8 -11.19 -44.26 -42.35
C PRO A 8 -10.40 -43.82 -41.10
N ALA A 9 -10.27 -42.51 -40.92
CA ALA A 9 -9.65 -41.90 -39.76
C ALA A 9 -10.49 -42.12 -38.50
N GLU A 10 -9.93 -42.81 -37.49
CA GLU A 10 -10.54 -42.92 -36.16
C GLU A 10 -10.62 -41.54 -35.50
N SER A 11 -11.84 -41.08 -35.22
CA SER A 11 -12.09 -39.84 -34.49
C SER A 11 -11.90 -40.08 -32.98
N LYS A 12 -10.84 -39.49 -32.42
CA LYS A 12 -10.59 -39.49 -30.97
C LYS A 12 -11.71 -38.75 -30.24
N ALA A 13 -12.48 -39.46 -29.41
CA ALA A 13 -13.52 -38.87 -28.58
C ALA A 13 -12.94 -37.77 -27.65
N PRO A 14 -13.60 -36.62 -27.48
CA PRO A 14 -13.12 -35.55 -26.63
C PRO A 14 -13.16 -35.97 -25.16
N LYS A 15 -12.00 -35.94 -24.48
CA LYS A 15 -11.90 -36.19 -23.04
C LYS A 15 -12.77 -35.18 -22.27
N ALA A 16 -13.63 -35.68 -21.38
CA ALA A 16 -14.45 -34.85 -20.50
C ALA A 16 -13.54 -33.93 -19.66
N LYS A 17 -13.89 -32.65 -19.59
CA LYS A 17 -13.10 -31.65 -18.85
C LYS A 17 -13.44 -31.77 -17.37
N VAL A 18 -12.46 -32.18 -16.55
CA VAL A 18 -12.61 -32.24 -15.09
C VAL A 18 -12.52 -30.83 -14.52
N GLU A 19 -13.57 -30.38 -13.86
CA GLU A 19 -13.58 -29.10 -13.13
C GLU A 19 -12.86 -29.25 -11.79
N ARG A 20 -11.98 -28.31 -11.48
CA ARG A 20 -11.20 -28.26 -10.24
C ARG A 20 -11.34 -26.89 -9.59
N PRO A 21 -11.24 -26.77 -8.25
CA PRO A 21 -11.22 -25.46 -7.62
C PRO A 21 -10.01 -24.65 -8.09
N CYS A 22 -10.20 -23.33 -8.28
CA CYS A 22 -9.09 -22.43 -8.65
C CYS A 22 -7.92 -22.56 -7.67
N HIS A 23 -6.69 -22.66 -8.18
CA HIS A 23 -5.50 -22.70 -7.32
C HIS A 23 -5.34 -21.46 -6.45
N CYS A 24 -5.82 -20.31 -6.89
CA CYS A 24 -5.82 -19.07 -6.14
C CYS A 24 -6.50 -19.18 -4.76
N ALA A 25 -7.56 -20.00 -4.65
CA ALA A 25 -8.32 -20.20 -3.41
C ALA A 25 -7.51 -20.91 -2.31
N ARG A 26 -6.40 -21.55 -2.67
CA ARG A 26 -5.58 -22.37 -1.77
C ARG A 26 -4.60 -21.56 -0.95
N PHE A 27 -4.49 -20.25 -1.20
CA PHE A 27 -3.52 -19.36 -0.57
C PHE A 27 -4.19 -18.48 0.48
N THR A 28 -3.56 -18.43 1.65
CA THR A 28 -3.94 -17.57 2.76
C THR A 28 -2.68 -16.96 3.38
N ASN A 29 -2.73 -15.68 3.72
CA ASN A 29 -1.72 -15.05 4.55
C ASN A 29 -1.84 -15.61 5.97
N GLU A 30 -0.72 -16.05 6.55
CA GLU A 30 -0.72 -16.67 7.87
C GLU A 30 -0.95 -15.68 9.00
N GLU A 31 -0.40 -14.47 8.90
CA GLU A 31 -0.51 -13.45 9.94
C GLU A 31 -1.86 -12.72 9.88
N THR A 32 -2.31 -12.36 8.68
CA THR A 32 -3.54 -11.56 8.51
C THR A 32 -4.79 -12.42 8.26
N GLY A 33 -4.63 -13.70 7.94
CA GLY A 33 -5.72 -14.57 7.50
C GLY A 33 -6.32 -14.18 6.15
N GLU A 34 -5.74 -13.21 5.43
CA GLU A 34 -6.26 -12.76 4.14
C GLU A 34 -6.17 -13.87 3.09
N ALA A 35 -7.29 -14.15 2.44
CA ALA A 35 -7.39 -15.11 1.33
C ALA A 35 -7.78 -14.39 0.04
N THR A 36 -7.63 -15.05 -1.12
CA THR A 36 -8.14 -14.48 -2.39
C THR A 36 -9.67 -14.48 -2.49
N GLY A 37 -10.37 -15.15 -1.57
CA GLY A 37 -11.84 -15.27 -1.54
C GLY A 37 -12.43 -15.96 -2.78
N CYS A 38 -11.66 -16.84 -3.45
CA CYS A 38 -12.12 -17.47 -4.67
C CYS A 38 -12.94 -18.73 -4.39
N THR A 39 -14.18 -18.77 -4.86
CA THR A 39 -15.05 -19.95 -4.84
C THR A 39 -15.27 -20.58 -6.22
N LYS A 40 -14.60 -20.07 -7.27
CA LYS A 40 -14.79 -20.54 -8.64
C LYS A 40 -14.10 -21.88 -8.89
N THR A 41 -14.79 -22.76 -9.62
CA THR A 41 -14.22 -23.94 -10.27
C THR A 41 -13.80 -23.61 -11.70
N THR A 42 -12.79 -24.31 -12.19
CA THR A 42 -12.17 -24.07 -13.49
C THR A 42 -11.54 -25.35 -14.02
N THR A 43 -11.53 -25.50 -15.34
CA THR A 43 -10.83 -26.60 -16.02
C THR A 43 -9.33 -26.31 -16.16
N ARG A 44 -8.95 -25.03 -16.11
CA ARG A 44 -7.57 -24.50 -16.06
C ARG A 44 -7.07 -24.41 -14.62
N GLU A 45 -5.78 -24.18 -14.46
CA GLU A 45 -5.14 -23.96 -13.15
C GLU A 45 -5.68 -22.72 -12.43
N PHE A 46 -5.93 -21.64 -13.18
CA PHE A 46 -6.53 -20.40 -12.69
C PHE A 46 -7.76 -20.00 -13.49
N ALA A 47 -8.76 -19.44 -12.80
CA ALA A 47 -9.85 -18.74 -13.43
C ALA A 47 -9.32 -17.43 -14.06
N PRO A 48 -9.95 -16.90 -15.14
CA PRO A 48 -9.52 -15.65 -15.77
C PRO A 48 -9.38 -14.50 -14.75
N GLY A 49 -8.21 -13.85 -14.72
CA GLY A 49 -7.90 -12.72 -13.83
C GLY A 49 -7.65 -13.08 -12.36
N HIS A 50 -7.72 -14.36 -11.97
CA HIS A 50 -7.45 -14.77 -10.59
C HIS A 50 -5.96 -14.90 -10.27
N ASP A 51 -5.12 -15.07 -11.30
CA ASP A 51 -3.67 -14.98 -11.15
C ASP A 51 -3.25 -13.60 -10.63
N ALA A 52 -3.90 -12.53 -11.10
CA ALA A 52 -3.65 -11.16 -10.62
C ALA A 52 -4.04 -10.99 -9.14
N LYS A 53 -5.14 -11.61 -8.70
CA LYS A 53 -5.55 -11.62 -7.28
C LYS A 53 -4.57 -12.39 -6.41
N LEU A 54 -4.06 -13.52 -6.89
CA LEU A 54 -3.03 -14.27 -6.18
C LEU A 54 -1.75 -13.46 -6.08
N LYS A 55 -1.27 -12.88 -7.19
CA LYS A 55 -0.09 -12.00 -7.19
C LYS A 55 -0.23 -10.85 -6.20
N SER A 56 -1.38 -10.17 -6.16
CA SER A 56 -1.58 -9.05 -5.24
C SER A 56 -1.66 -9.48 -3.77
N LEU A 57 -2.18 -10.67 -3.47
CA LEU A 57 -2.11 -11.25 -2.13
C LEU A 57 -0.66 -11.52 -1.72
N LEU A 58 0.11 -12.19 -2.58
CA LEU A 58 1.51 -12.55 -2.31
C LEU A 58 2.40 -11.31 -2.17
N ILE A 59 2.22 -10.29 -3.02
CA ILE A 59 2.98 -9.02 -2.91
C ILE A 59 2.68 -8.32 -1.58
N ARG A 60 1.42 -8.31 -1.15
CA ARG A 60 1.04 -7.71 0.14
C ARG A 60 1.63 -8.48 1.30
N ALA A 61 1.49 -9.80 1.32
CA ALA A 61 2.08 -10.66 2.35
C ALA A 61 3.61 -10.46 2.43
N GLY A 62 4.31 -10.55 1.30
CA GLY A 62 5.75 -10.35 1.26
C GLY A 62 6.21 -8.94 1.63
N ALA A 63 5.46 -7.90 1.27
CA ALA A 63 5.76 -6.53 1.68
C ALA A 63 5.58 -6.30 3.19
N MET A 64 4.75 -7.11 3.84
CA MET A 64 4.59 -7.12 5.30
C MET A 64 5.61 -8.05 5.99
N GLY A 65 6.33 -8.88 5.24
CA GLY A 65 7.21 -9.92 5.79
C GLY A 65 6.46 -11.16 6.27
N ALA A 66 5.17 -11.29 5.94
CA ALA A 66 4.32 -12.38 6.39
C ALA A 66 4.54 -13.64 5.53
N GLU A 67 4.48 -14.81 6.17
CA GLU A 67 4.48 -16.09 5.49
C GLU A 67 3.13 -16.36 4.81
N VAL A 68 3.18 -17.14 3.73
CA VAL A 68 2.00 -17.54 2.98
C VAL A 68 1.77 -19.03 3.18
N ARG A 69 0.56 -19.37 3.63
CA ARG A 69 0.09 -20.75 3.73
C ARG A 69 -0.62 -21.15 2.45
N ARG A 70 -0.21 -22.29 1.90
CA ARG A 70 -0.82 -22.94 0.72
C ARG A 70 -1.31 -24.33 1.11
N VAL A 71 -2.60 -24.61 0.87
CA VAL A 71 -3.17 -25.94 1.11
C VAL A 71 -3.25 -26.73 -0.20
N VAL A 72 -2.54 -27.86 -0.28
CA VAL A 72 -2.56 -28.78 -1.43
C VAL A 72 -2.85 -30.18 -0.92
N ASP A 73 -3.93 -30.80 -1.41
CA ASP A 73 -4.29 -32.19 -1.13
C ASP A 73 -4.29 -32.54 0.38
N GLY A 74 -4.77 -31.60 1.21
CA GLY A 74 -4.85 -31.74 2.66
C GLY A 74 -3.58 -31.39 3.43
N MET A 75 -2.47 -31.11 2.75
CA MET A 75 -1.22 -30.65 3.36
C MET A 75 -1.12 -29.13 3.30
N ALA A 76 -0.80 -28.52 4.44
CA ALA A 76 -0.49 -27.10 4.52
C ALA A 76 1.02 -26.90 4.37
N LEU A 77 1.42 -26.15 3.35
CA LEU A 77 2.79 -25.71 3.12
C LEU A 77 2.85 -24.22 3.47
N THR A 78 3.73 -23.84 4.39
CA THR A 78 4.02 -22.44 4.71
C THR A 78 5.36 -22.04 4.08
N GLY A 79 5.49 -20.77 3.71
CA GLY A 79 6.75 -20.25 3.23
C GLY A 79 6.67 -18.87 2.58
N ASP A 80 7.80 -18.43 2.05
CA ASP A 80 7.96 -17.12 1.43
C ASP A 80 6.99 -16.90 0.26
N ALA A 81 6.45 -15.68 0.17
CA ALA A 81 5.56 -15.28 -0.92
C ALA A 81 6.17 -15.47 -2.32
N VAL A 82 7.50 -15.32 -2.45
CA VAL A 82 8.21 -15.53 -3.72
C VAL A 82 8.31 -17.02 -4.05
N LYS A 83 8.70 -17.88 -3.09
CA LYS A 83 8.75 -19.34 -3.27
C LYS A 83 7.37 -19.91 -3.59
N ALA A 84 6.34 -19.41 -2.94
CA ALA A 84 4.95 -19.76 -3.23
C ALA A 84 4.53 -19.46 -4.69
N ALA A 85 5.17 -18.48 -5.34
CA ALA A 85 4.91 -18.06 -6.71
C ALA A 85 5.78 -18.76 -7.78
N GLU A 86 6.87 -19.44 -7.39
CA GLU A 86 7.83 -20.05 -8.33
C GLU A 86 7.15 -21.09 -9.23
N GLY A 87 6.26 -21.91 -8.66
CA GLY A 87 5.53 -22.93 -9.39
C GLY A 87 4.59 -22.41 -10.49
N TYR A 88 4.36 -21.10 -10.58
CA TYR A 88 3.42 -20.49 -11.52
C TYR A 88 4.06 -19.52 -12.52
N GLY A 89 5.39 -19.40 -12.51
CA GLY A 89 6.14 -18.58 -13.47
C GLY A 89 6.04 -17.06 -13.25
N PHE A 90 5.42 -16.59 -12.17
CA PHE A 90 5.30 -15.15 -11.87
C PHE A 90 6.05 -14.69 -10.61
N ALA A 91 6.97 -15.52 -10.08
CA ALA A 91 7.79 -15.16 -8.91
C ALA A 91 8.52 -13.82 -9.07
N HIS A 92 9.08 -13.54 -10.26
CA HIS A 92 9.72 -12.26 -10.56
C HIS A 92 8.77 -11.05 -10.45
N MET A 93 7.49 -11.22 -10.79
CA MET A 93 6.48 -10.17 -10.65
C MET A 93 6.16 -9.91 -9.18
N VAL A 94 6.16 -10.96 -8.36
CA VAL A 94 5.96 -10.86 -6.91
C VAL A 94 7.15 -10.19 -6.25
N ALA A 95 8.38 -10.64 -6.54
CA ALA A 95 9.61 -10.03 -6.01
C ALA A 95 9.69 -8.53 -6.35
N SER A 96 9.54 -8.17 -7.62
CA SER A 96 9.52 -6.75 -8.04
C SER A 96 8.33 -5.97 -7.47
N GLY A 97 7.21 -6.62 -7.19
CA GLY A 97 6.08 -6.02 -6.49
C GLY A 97 6.39 -5.68 -5.04
N ILE A 98 7.05 -6.61 -4.33
CA ILE A 98 7.49 -6.44 -2.93
C ILE A 98 8.51 -5.30 -2.82
N GLU A 99 9.52 -5.27 -3.69
CA GLU A 99 10.51 -4.19 -3.74
C GLU A 99 9.85 -2.81 -3.95
N ARG A 100 8.91 -2.71 -4.90
CA ARG A 100 8.15 -1.48 -5.13
C ARG A 100 7.31 -1.08 -3.93
N ALA A 101 6.72 -2.04 -3.22
CA ALA A 101 5.96 -1.79 -2.00
C ALA A 101 6.87 -1.21 -0.90
N HIS A 102 8.05 -1.78 -0.68
CA HIS A 102 9.04 -1.25 0.27
C HIS A 102 9.56 0.13 -0.12
N ALA A 103 9.83 0.37 -1.40
CA ALA A 103 10.24 1.69 -1.89
C ALA A 103 9.15 2.74 -1.62
N LYS A 104 7.88 2.40 -1.87
CA LYS A 104 6.74 3.29 -1.60
C LYS A 104 6.55 3.55 -0.09
N ALA A 105 6.75 2.53 0.74
CA ALA A 105 6.69 2.67 2.20
C ALA A 105 7.77 3.62 2.72
N ARG A 106 9.02 3.46 2.26
CA ARG A 106 10.14 4.36 2.58
C ARG A 106 9.87 5.80 2.14
N ALA A 107 9.46 6.01 0.90
CA ALA A 107 9.12 7.34 0.39
C ALA A 107 7.96 8.00 1.17
N LYS A 108 6.98 7.21 1.63
CA LYS A 108 5.90 7.72 2.50
C LYS A 108 6.43 8.11 3.88
N ALA A 109 7.32 7.32 4.47
CA ALA A 109 7.93 7.63 5.76
C ALA A 109 8.79 8.90 5.70
N GLU A 110 9.60 9.07 4.65
CA GLU A 110 10.40 10.29 4.43
C GLU A 110 9.52 11.53 4.28
N ARG A 111 8.43 11.43 3.50
CA ARG A 111 7.46 12.55 3.37
C ARG A 111 6.77 12.86 4.69
N ALA A 112 6.47 11.85 5.49
CA ALA A 112 5.87 12.06 6.82
C ALA A 112 6.87 12.73 7.77
N ALA A 113 8.14 12.29 7.77
CA ALA A 113 9.20 12.90 8.57
C ALA A 113 9.48 14.35 8.15
N ALA A 114 9.51 14.64 6.84
CA ALA A 114 9.66 16.00 6.33
C ALA A 114 8.50 16.91 6.75
N ARG A 115 7.26 16.40 6.74
CA ARG A 115 6.08 17.13 7.24
C ARG A 115 6.12 17.35 8.75
N ALA A 116 6.57 16.37 9.52
CA ALA A 116 6.75 16.49 10.97
C ALA A 116 7.81 17.55 11.30
N ALA A 117 8.99 17.49 10.67
CA ALA A 117 10.05 18.47 10.86
C ALA A 117 9.63 19.89 10.39
N ALA A 118 8.86 20.01 9.32
CA ALA A 118 8.31 21.30 8.89
C ALA A 118 7.30 21.86 9.88
N LYS A 119 6.49 21.00 10.52
CA LYS A 119 5.56 21.40 11.57
C LYS A 119 6.31 21.85 12.82
N GLU A 120 7.31 21.10 13.28
CA GLU A 120 8.17 21.47 14.42
C GLU A 120 8.90 22.80 14.19
N LYS A 121 9.46 23.00 12.99
CA LYS A 121 10.06 24.29 12.62
C LYS A 121 9.04 25.42 12.70
N LYS A 122 7.83 25.22 12.14
CA LYS A 122 6.77 26.22 12.18
C LYS A 122 6.27 26.53 13.59
N GLU A 123 6.25 25.54 14.49
CA GLU A 123 5.90 25.72 15.91
C GLU A 123 7.02 26.45 16.67
N SER A 124 8.29 26.16 16.38
CA SER A 124 9.45 26.82 17.01
C SER A 124 9.73 28.24 16.49
N THR A 125 9.37 28.53 15.23
CA THR A 125 9.36 29.89 14.66
C THR A 125 7.97 30.50 14.73
N GLY A 126 7.14 30.06 15.68
CA GLY A 126 5.92 30.76 16.04
C GLY A 126 6.29 32.20 16.41
N THR A 127 6.29 33.08 15.42
CA THR A 127 6.04 34.49 15.64
C THR A 127 4.64 34.53 16.23
N ASP A 128 4.55 34.56 17.56
CA ASP A 128 3.34 34.88 18.31
C ASP A 128 2.97 36.33 18.02
N THR A 129 2.59 36.59 16.78
CA THR A 129 2.12 37.87 16.33
C THR A 129 0.70 38.00 16.84
N VAL A 130 0.55 38.60 18.01
CA VAL A 130 -0.73 38.86 18.65
C VAL A 130 -1.24 40.23 18.21
N ARG A 131 -2.56 40.33 18.03
CA ARG A 131 -3.24 41.61 17.84
C ARG A 131 -3.59 42.17 19.21
N ALA A 132 -3.08 43.35 19.52
CA ALA A 132 -3.41 44.03 20.76
C ALA A 132 -3.88 45.45 20.48
N LYS A 133 -4.89 45.88 21.23
CA LYS A 133 -5.36 47.25 21.25
C LYS A 133 -4.49 48.07 22.18
N VAL A 134 -3.86 49.10 21.63
CA VAL A 134 -3.05 50.07 22.37
C VAL A 134 -3.71 51.44 22.22
N GLY A 135 -4.36 51.91 23.29
CA GLY A 135 -5.18 53.12 23.25
C GLY A 135 -6.42 52.95 22.37
N ARG A 136 -6.52 53.73 21.27
CA ARG A 136 -7.66 53.70 20.33
C ARG A 136 -7.42 52.84 19.08
N ALA A 137 -6.20 52.37 18.86
CA ALA A 137 -5.81 51.63 17.65
C ALA A 137 -5.40 50.20 17.99
N THR A 138 -5.53 49.30 17.01
CA THR A 138 -5.11 47.90 17.10
C THR A 138 -3.84 47.72 16.31
N TYR A 139 -2.84 47.05 16.91
CA TYR A 139 -1.55 46.78 16.29
C TYR A 139 -1.25 45.29 16.30
N GLU A 140 -0.52 44.84 15.29
CA GLU A 140 0.09 43.51 15.26
C GLU A 140 1.51 43.62 15.82
N GLY A 141 1.85 42.74 16.75
CA GLY A 141 3.12 42.77 17.45
C GLY A 141 3.36 41.47 18.18
N ARG A 142 4.45 41.39 18.95
CA ARG A 142 4.76 40.19 19.74
C ARG A 142 4.64 40.48 21.22
N LEU A 143 4.23 39.47 21.99
CA LEU A 143 4.20 39.55 23.44
C LEU A 143 5.53 39.04 23.99
N GLU A 144 6.32 39.91 24.61
CA GLU A 144 7.54 39.52 25.32
C GLU A 144 7.28 39.56 26.83
N SER A 145 7.18 38.38 27.45
CA SER A 145 6.91 38.18 28.90
C SER A 145 5.59 38.81 29.40
N SER A 146 5.51 40.14 29.44
CA SER A 146 4.36 40.94 29.89
C SER A 146 4.22 42.28 29.16
N GLU A 147 5.09 42.58 28.19
CA GLU A 147 5.05 43.80 27.38
C GLU A 147 4.68 43.46 25.94
N PHE A 148 3.77 44.24 25.37
CA PHE A 148 3.43 44.14 23.96
C PHE A 148 4.39 45.02 23.15
N VAL A 149 5.16 44.40 22.26
CA VAL A 149 6.13 45.05 21.38
C VAL A 149 5.52 45.17 19.99
N TYR A 150 5.39 46.40 19.49
CA TYR A 150 4.80 46.69 18.18
C TYR A 150 5.57 47.79 17.45
N THR A 151 5.48 47.79 16.12
CA THR A 151 6.13 48.82 15.29
C THR A 151 5.10 49.85 14.86
N VAL A 152 5.40 51.14 15.10
CA VAL A 152 4.59 52.26 14.60
C VAL A 152 5.50 53.30 13.98
N ASN A 153 5.19 53.71 12.75
CA ASN A 153 5.99 54.69 11.99
C ASN A 153 7.49 54.34 11.89
N GLY A 154 7.82 53.05 11.74
CA GLY A 154 9.20 52.58 11.63
C GLY A 154 9.97 52.52 12.95
N ALA A 155 9.34 52.83 14.09
CA ALA A 155 9.96 52.73 15.42
C ALA A 155 9.31 51.61 16.24
N GLU A 156 10.13 50.82 16.93
CA GLU A 156 9.67 49.82 17.90
C GLU A 156 9.19 50.51 19.19
N ARG A 157 8.00 50.14 19.66
CA ARG A 157 7.40 50.63 20.90
C ARG A 157 6.97 49.45 21.76
N ARG A 158 7.16 49.61 23.07
CA ARG A 158 6.82 48.61 24.09
C ARG A 158 5.78 49.19 25.03
N THR A 159 4.75 48.41 25.37
CA THR A 159 3.69 48.85 26.29
C THR A 159 3.17 47.72 27.17
N THR A 160 2.99 48.03 28.45
CA THR A 160 2.27 47.19 29.43
C THR A 160 0.77 47.45 29.42
N LYS A 161 0.31 48.58 28.86
CA LYS A 161 -1.12 48.93 28.74
C LYS A 161 -1.64 48.53 27.36
N HIS A 162 -1.99 47.27 27.22
CA HIS A 162 -2.58 46.71 26.01
C HIS A 162 -3.75 45.80 26.37
N GLN A 163 -4.70 45.64 25.45
CA GLN A 163 -5.77 44.68 25.58
C GLN A 163 -5.71 43.75 24.37
N LEU A 164 -5.46 42.45 24.60
CA LEU A 164 -5.48 41.45 23.53
C LEU A 164 -6.89 41.37 22.92
N VAL A 165 -6.95 41.29 21.59
CA VAL A 165 -8.20 41.25 20.79
C VAL A 165 -8.32 39.91 20.10
#